data_AF-A0A8J7U3X9-F1
#
_entry.id   AF-A0A8J7U3X9-F1
#
_cell.length_a   1.000
_cell.length_b   1.000
_cell.length_c   1.000
_cell.angle_alpha   90.00
_cell.angle_beta   90.00
_cell.angle_gamma   90.00
#
_symmetry.space_group_name_H-M   'P 1'
#
loop_
_entity.id
_entity.type
_entity.pdbx_description
1 polymer ?
#
loop_
_entity_poly.entity_id
_entity_poly.type
_entity_poly.pdbx_seq_one_letter_code
_entity_poly.pdbx_strand_id
1 'polypeptide(L)'
;MLHREGWTVVLVHNHGEVIIPWKTWLEEGPGERSLLTPSRILDSAGNPRPLRMLPLPYRNTRLSRWLIHCKLIRNPWPARPGLS
;
A
#
# COMPACT_ATOMS: atom_id res chain seq x y z
N MET A 1 -1.94 1.54 15.62
CA MET A 1 -2.29 1.61 14.18
C MET A 1 -2.73 3.03 13.86
N LEU A 2 -2.22 3.64 12.77
CA LEU A 2 -2.72 4.93 12.29
C LEU A 2 -4.11 4.69 11.66
N HIS A 3 -5.17 4.78 12.46
CA HIS A 3 -6.55 4.71 11.97
C HIS A 3 -6.86 6.00 11.21
N ARG A 4 -7.07 5.89 9.91
CA ARG A 4 -7.57 6.97 9.05
C ARG A 4 -8.84 6.48 8.37
N GLU A 5 -9.96 6.63 9.08
CA GLU A 5 -11.27 6.24 8.57
C GLU A 5 -11.67 7.10 7.37
N GLY A 6 -12.33 6.47 6.39
CA GLY A 6 -12.72 7.11 5.13
C GLY A 6 -11.58 7.38 4.14
N TRP A 7 -10.32 7.16 4.52
CA TRP A 7 -9.20 7.34 3.61
C TRP A 7 -9.09 6.16 2.65
N THR A 8 -8.61 6.44 1.43
CA THR A 8 -8.44 5.42 0.39
C THR A 8 -7.07 5.51 -0.28
N VAL A 9 -6.56 4.38 -0.74
CA VAL A 9 -5.33 4.22 -1.52
C VAL A 9 -5.72 4.01 -2.97
N VAL A 10 -5.12 4.78 -3.87
CA VAL A 10 -5.40 4.71 -5.31
C VAL A 10 -4.25 4.03 -6.03
N LEU A 11 -4.54 2.91 -6.68
CA LEU A 11 -3.63 2.23 -7.59
C LEU A 11 -3.96 2.66 -9.03
N VAL A 12 -2.94 2.97 -9.82
CA VAL A 12 -3.11 3.24 -11.26
C VAL A 12 -2.72 1.99 -12.03
N HIS A 13 -3.62 1.54 -12.91
CA HIS A 13 -3.40 0.47 -13.86
C HIS A 13 -3.66 0.98 -15.28
N ASN A 14 -3.11 0.29 -16.29
CA ASN A 14 -3.33 0.65 -17.70
C ASN A 14 -4.81 0.60 -18.14
N HIS A 15 -5.68 0.00 -17.33
CA HIS A 15 -7.12 -0.14 -17.61
C HIS A 15 -7.99 0.73 -16.68
N GLY A 16 -7.38 1.59 -15.85
CA GLY A 16 -8.11 2.49 -14.95
C GLY A 16 -7.50 2.57 -13.56
N GLU A 17 -8.24 3.19 -12.65
CA GLU A 17 -7.85 3.36 -11.25
C GLU A 17 -8.59 2.38 -10.36
N VAL A 18 -7.88 1.82 -9.37
CA VAL A 18 -8.48 1.00 -8.32
C VAL A 18 -8.37 1.77 -7.00
N ILE A 19 -9.52 2.01 -6.37
CA ILE A 19 -9.62 2.71 -5.09
C ILE A 19 -9.85 1.67 -3.99
N ILE A 20 -8.94 1.61 -3.03
CA ILE A 20 -8.95 0.61 -1.95
C ILE A 20 -9.04 1.34 -0.61
N PRO A 21 -9.88 0.89 0.35
CA PRO A 21 -9.87 1.46 1.69
C PRO A 21 -8.48 1.40 2.32
N TRP A 22 -8.08 2.47 3.02
CA TRP A 22 -6.79 2.54 3.72
C TRP A 22 -6.57 1.34 4.63
N LYS A 23 -7.59 0.97 5.40
CA LYS A 23 -7.58 -0.18 6.31
C LYS A 23 -7.27 -1.48 5.55
N THR A 24 -8.02 -1.77 4.48
CA THR A 24 -7.81 -2.95 3.63
C THR A 24 -6.41 -2.99 3.04
N TRP A 25 -5.86 -1.86 2.60
CA TRP A 25 -4.49 -1.81 2.10
C TRP A 25 -3.45 -2.17 3.18
N LEU A 26 -3.62 -1.65 4.39
CA LEU A 26 -2.70 -1.96 5.50
C LEU A 26 -2.81 -3.41 5.98
N GLU A 27 -4.01 -4.01 5.93
CA GLU A 27 -4.27 -5.36 6.42
C GLU A 27 -3.95 -6.44 5.39
N GLU A 28 -4.27 -6.19 4.11
CA GLU A 28 -4.26 -7.22 3.06
C GLU A 28 -3.33 -6.89 1.89
N GLY A 29 -3.18 -5.61 1.58
CA GLY A 29 -2.55 -5.13 0.35
C GLY A 29 -1.06 -5.42 0.27
N PRO A 30 -0.43 -5.16 -0.87
CA PRO A 30 -0.49 -6.06 -2.03
C PRO A 30 0.18 -7.44 -1.82
N GLY A 31 0.68 -7.77 -0.62
CA GLY A 31 1.42 -9.01 -0.36
C GLY A 31 2.61 -9.16 -1.32
N GLU A 32 2.69 -10.31 -1.99
CA GLU A 32 3.79 -10.60 -2.93
C GLU A 32 3.76 -9.78 -4.22
N ARG A 33 2.63 -9.13 -4.55
CA ARG A 33 2.45 -8.42 -5.85
C ARG A 33 3.26 -7.11 -5.91
N SER A 34 4.45 -7.17 -6.49
CA SER A 34 5.41 -6.05 -6.56
C SER A 34 5.03 -4.92 -7.50
N LEU A 35 4.16 -5.17 -8.46
CA LEU A 35 3.77 -4.18 -9.47
C LEU A 35 2.67 -3.23 -8.98
N LEU A 36 1.95 -3.59 -7.90
CA LEU A 36 0.85 -2.78 -7.37
C LEU A 36 1.37 -1.64 -6.49
N THR A 37 1.68 -0.51 -7.09
CA THR A 37 2.18 0.66 -6.35
C THR A 37 1.09 1.73 -6.22
N PRO A 38 0.81 2.22 -5.00
CA PRO A 38 -0.02 3.40 -4.79
C PRO A 38 0.49 4.61 -5.56
N SER A 39 -0.40 5.25 -6.30
CA SER A 39 -0.15 6.52 -6.99
C SER A 39 -0.40 7.71 -6.07
N ARG A 40 -1.50 7.67 -5.32
CA ARG A 40 -1.95 8.71 -4.38
C ARG A 40 -2.83 8.11 -3.29
N ILE A 41 -3.10 8.93 -2.28
CA ILE A 41 -4.05 8.63 -1.20
C ILE A 41 -5.14 9.69 -1.30
N LEU A 42 -6.40 9.33 -1.04
CA LEU A 42 -7.47 10.30 -0.85
C LEU A 42 -7.83 10.34 0.63
N ASP A 43 -8.11 11.53 1.16
CA ASP A 43 -8.71 11.64 2.49
C ASP A 43 -10.21 11.29 2.47
N SER A 44 -10.86 11.37 3.63
CA SER A 44 -12.29 11.08 3.79
C SER A 44 -13.21 12.01 2.98
N ALA A 45 -12.73 13.17 2.57
CA ALA A 45 -13.46 14.10 1.70
C ALA A 45 -13.10 13.92 0.21
N GLY A 46 -12.28 12.92 -0.13
CA GLY A 46 -11.87 12.63 -1.50
C GLY A 46 -10.71 13.51 -2.00
N ASN A 47 -10.10 14.34 -1.15
CA ASN A 47 -9.02 15.21 -1.59
C ASN A 47 -7.71 14.42 -1.72
N PRO A 48 -6.92 14.66 -2.78
CA PRO A 48 -5.63 14.01 -2.96
C PRO A 48 -4.64 14.43 -1.88
N ARG A 49 -3.97 13.44 -1.31
CA ARG A 49 -2.94 13.58 -0.27
C ARG A 49 -1.62 12.97 -0.72
N PRO A 50 -0.49 13.54 -0.28
CA PRO A 50 0.82 13.08 -0.73
C PRO A 50 1.11 11.68 -0.19
N LEU A 51 1.70 10.83 -1.04
CA LEU A 51 1.99 9.42 -0.72
C LEU A 51 2.89 9.24 0.52
N ARG A 52 3.65 10.29 0.89
CA ARG A 52 4.46 10.30 2.11
C ARG A 52 3.66 10.02 3.40
N MET A 53 2.34 10.27 3.38
CA MET A 53 1.44 9.95 4.47
C MET A 53 1.26 8.44 4.69
N LEU A 54 1.44 7.64 3.64
CA LEU A 54 1.52 6.18 3.76
C LEU A 54 2.89 5.82 4.36
N PRO A 55 2.95 5.07 5.48
CA PRO A 55 4.23 4.72 6.07
C PRO A 55 5.07 3.90 5.10
N LEU A 56 6.38 4.09 5.12
CA LEU A 56 7.30 3.52 4.13
C LEU A 56 7.11 2.02 3.86
N PRO A 57 6.90 1.14 4.88
CA PRO A 57 6.69 -0.29 4.64
C PRO A 57 5.48 -0.58 3.74
N TYR A 58 4.45 0.26 3.80
CA TYR A 58 3.19 0.07 3.08
C TYR A 58 3.15 0.74 1.71
N ARG A 59 4.24 1.36 1.24
CA ARG A 59 4.25 2.06 -0.07
C ARG A 59 4.42 1.15 -1.26
N ASN A 60 4.86 -0.10 -1.05
CA ASN A 60 5.15 -1.07 -2.11
C ASN A 60 6.08 -0.56 -3.25
N THR A 61 6.90 0.45 -2.98
CA THR A 61 7.92 0.95 -3.92
C THR A 61 9.13 0.01 -4.00
N ARG A 62 9.94 0.15 -5.06
CA ARG A 62 11.22 -0.58 -5.17
C ARG A 62 12.10 -0.40 -3.92
N LEU A 63 12.19 0.83 -3.40
CA LEU A 63 12.97 1.13 -2.20
C LEU A 63 12.40 0.40 -0.96
N SER A 64 11.10 0.52 -0.70
CA SER A 64 10.50 -0.16 0.45
C SER A 64 10.61 -1.67 0.36
N ARG A 65 10.43 -2.25 -0.83
CA ARG A 65 10.63 -3.69 -1.09
C ARG A 65 12.06 -4.13 -0.84
N TRP A 66 13.03 -3.35 -1.30
CA TRP A 66 14.45 -3.63 -1.08
C TRP A 66 14.79 -3.56 0.41
N LEU A 67 14.31 -2.54 1.14
CA LEU A 67 14.50 -2.44 2.60
C LEU A 67 13.87 -3.61 3.36
N ILE A 68 12.70 -4.09 2.92
CA ILE A 68 12.05 -5.29 3.48
C ILE A 68 12.90 -6.54 3.20
N HIS A 69 13.36 -6.70 1.97
CA HIS A 69 14.18 -7.84 1.55
C HIS A 69 15.50 -7.91 2.32
N CYS A 70 16.15 -6.76 2.52
CA CYS A 70 17.35 -6.62 3.35
C CYS A 70 17.08 -6.72 4.86
N LYS A 71 15.83 -6.97 5.29
CA LYS A 71 15.40 -7.04 6.70
C LYS A 71 15.66 -5.75 7.51
N LEU A 72 15.81 -4.61 6.83
CA LEU A 72 16.00 -3.30 7.45
C LEU A 72 14.69 -2.71 7.98
N ILE A 73 13.56 -3.10 7.37
CA ILE A 73 12.21 -2.82 7.88
C ILE A 73 11.38 -4.10 7.83
N ARG A 74 10.42 -4.23 8.77
CA ARG A 74 9.52 -5.39 8.82
C ARG A 74 8.63 -5.43 7.59
N ASN A 75 8.45 -6.61 6.98
CA ASN A 75 7.42 -6.82 5.98
C ASN A 75 6.03 -6.67 6.63
N PRO A 76 5.21 -5.67 6.25
CA PRO A 76 3.87 -5.54 6.80
C PRO A 76 2.90 -6.59 6.28
N TRP A 77 3.24 -7.25 5.16
CA TRP A 77 2.38 -8.21 4.47
C TRP A 77 3.15 -9.52 4.24
N PRO A 78 3.23 -10.39 5.27
CA PRO A 78 3.88 -11.68 5.12
C PRO A 78 3.20 -12.48 4.00
N ALA A 79 4.01 -13.26 3.26
CA ALA A 79 3.48 -14.21 2.29
C ALA A 79 2.42 -15.08 2.97
N ARG A 80 1.21 -15.15 2.39
CA ARG A 80 0.22 -16.12 2.87
C ARG A 80 0.73 -17.50 2.46
N PRO A 81 0.97 -18.44 3.39
CA PRO A 81 1.35 -19.79 3.02
C PRO A 81 0.21 -20.42 2.20
N GLY A 82 0.52 -20.93 1.00
CA GLY A 82 -0.40 -21.76 0.20
C GLY A 82 -0.95 -21.17 -1.11
N LEU A 83 -0.44 -20.03 -1.60
CA LEU A 83 -0.75 -19.54 -2.95
C LEU A 83 0.57 -19.26 -3.68
N SER A 84 1.06 -20.26 -4.40
CA SER A 84 2.18 -20.18 -5.35
C SER A 84 1.78 -20.90 -6.63
#